data_AF-A0A192WND3-F1
#
_entry.id   AF-A0A192WND3-F1
#
_cell.length_a   1.000
_cell.length_b   1.000
_cell.length_c   1.000
_cell.angle_alpha   90.00
_cell.angle_beta   90.00
_cell.angle_gamma   90.00
#
_symmetry.space_group_name_H-M   'P 1'
#
loop_
_entity.id
_entity.type
_entity.pdbx_description
1 polymer ?
#
loop_
_entity_poly.entity_id
_entity_poly.type
_entity_poly.pdbx_seq_one_letter_code
_entity_poly.pdbx_strand_id
1 'polypeptide(L)'
;AGVGKTVLIMELINNVAKAHGGYSVFAGVGERTREGNDLYHEMIESGVNKHGGGEGSKAALVYGQMNEPPGARARVALTGLTVAEHFRDQGQDV
;
A
#
# COMPACT_ATOMS: atom_id res chain seq x y z
N ALA A 1 13.79 -3.91 13.12
CA ALA A 1 13.04 -4.90 12.33
C ALA A 1 12.38 -5.88 13.30
N GLY A 2 11.19 -6.42 12.99
CA GLY A 2 10.55 -7.45 13.83
C GLY A 2 9.63 -6.98 14.98
N VAL A 3 9.34 -5.67 15.08
CA VAL A 3 8.43 -5.12 16.12
C VAL A 3 6.96 -5.06 15.68
N GLY A 4 6.58 -5.73 14.59
CA GLY A 4 5.19 -5.73 14.10
C GLY A 4 4.74 -4.47 13.37
N LYS A 5 5.66 -3.66 12.81
CA LYS A 5 5.30 -2.46 12.04
C LYS A 5 4.34 -2.74 10.88
N THR A 6 4.55 -3.83 10.14
CA THR A 6 3.67 -4.25 9.03
C THR A 6 2.27 -4.59 9.52
N VAL A 7 2.17 -5.31 10.65
CA VAL A 7 0.89 -5.65 11.30
C VAL A 7 0.12 -4.38 11.69
N LEU A 8 0.82 -3.40 12.26
CA LEU A 8 0.20 -2.14 12.65
C LEU A 8 -0.26 -1.31 11.43
N ILE A 9 0.51 -1.30 10.35
CA ILE A 9 0.12 -0.64 9.09
C ILE A 9 -1.11 -1.33 8.47
N MET A 10 -1.15 -2.66 8.46
CA MET A 10 -2.32 -3.40 7.97
C MET A 10 -3.58 -3.08 8.76
N GLU A 11 -3.47 -3.04 10.09
CA GLU A 11 -4.61 -2.74 10.95
C GLU A 11 -5.10 -1.30 10.77
N LEU A 12 -4.19 -0.35 10.54
CA LEU A 12 -4.56 1.01 10.17
C LEU A 12 -5.29 1.06 8.82
N ILE A 13 -4.79 0.37 7.80
CA ILE A 13 -5.43 0.31 6.47
C ILE A 13 -6.82 -0.35 6.58
N ASN A 14 -6.93 -1.46 7.31
CA ASN A 14 -8.19 -2.17 7.51
C ASN A 14 -9.23 -1.29 8.23
N ASN A 15 -8.82 -0.57 9.29
CA ASN A 15 -9.73 0.30 10.04
C ASN A 15 -10.11 1.55 9.25
N VAL A 16 -9.18 2.19 8.54
CA VAL A 16 -9.49 3.36 7.71
C VAL A 16 -10.35 2.97 6.50
N ALA A 17 -10.03 1.89 5.81
CA ALA A 17 -10.80 1.45 4.65
C ALA A 17 -12.22 0.98 5.02
N LYS A 18 -12.40 0.35 6.20
CA LYS A 18 -13.74 -0.09 6.67
C LYS A 18 -14.55 1.02 7.31
N ALA A 19 -13.92 1.91 8.09
CA ALA A 19 -14.63 2.94 8.86
C ALA A 19 -14.80 4.26 8.10
N HIS A 20 -13.82 4.65 7.27
CA HIS A 20 -13.79 5.96 6.60
C HIS A 20 -14.12 5.91 5.11
N GLY A 21 -14.35 4.73 4.51
CA GLY A 21 -14.81 4.59 3.12
C GLY A 21 -13.81 5.03 2.03
N GLY A 22 -12.74 5.72 2.43
CA GLY A 22 -11.64 6.18 1.58
C GLY A 22 -10.73 5.07 1.07
N TYR A 23 -9.77 5.47 0.26
CA TYR A 23 -8.76 4.59 -0.31
C TYR A 23 -7.47 4.68 0.51
N SER A 24 -6.61 3.67 0.41
CA SER A 24 -5.28 3.72 1.03
C SER A 24 -4.20 3.54 -0.04
N VAL A 25 -3.07 4.23 0.12
CA VAL A 25 -1.90 4.06 -0.76
C VAL A 25 -0.70 3.66 0.08
N PHE A 26 -0.17 2.46 -0.17
CA PHE A 26 1.05 1.98 0.44
C PHE A 26 2.22 2.17 -0.51
N ALA A 27 3.22 2.96 -0.11
CA ALA A 27 4.47 3.14 -0.84
C ALA A 27 5.62 2.41 -0.13
N GLY A 28 5.97 1.21 -0.61
CA GLY A 28 7.08 0.41 -0.10
C GLY A 28 8.42 0.85 -0.68
N VAL A 29 9.11 1.76 0.01
CA VAL A 29 10.39 2.33 -0.42
C VAL A 29 11.56 1.55 0.18
N GLY A 30 12.23 0.73 -0.64
CA GLY A 30 13.41 -0.02 -0.22
C GLY A 30 13.12 -1.06 0.85
N GLU A 31 11.92 -1.65 0.83
CA GLU A 31 11.55 -2.76 1.73
C GLU A 31 12.13 -4.10 1.24
N ARG A 32 12.04 -5.13 2.07
CA ARG A 32 12.37 -6.49 1.65
C ARG A 32 11.24 -7.04 0.77
N THR A 33 11.59 -7.64 -0.36
CA THR A 33 10.63 -8.28 -1.28
C THR A 33 9.74 -9.31 -0.57
N ARG A 34 10.30 -10.05 0.40
CA ARG A 34 9.52 -10.97 1.25
C ARG A 34 8.43 -10.24 2.03
N GLU A 35 8.75 -9.13 2.67
CA GLU A 35 7.78 -8.36 3.49
C GLU A 35 6.68 -7.75 2.61
N GLY A 36 6.99 -7.34 1.37
CA GLY A 36 5.99 -6.89 0.40
C GLY A 36 5.10 -8.01 -0.13
N ASN A 37 5.64 -9.22 -0.31
CA ASN A 37 4.86 -10.39 -0.70
C ASN A 37 3.88 -10.81 0.41
N ASP A 38 4.36 -10.88 1.64
CA ASP A 38 3.55 -11.23 2.82
C ASP A 38 2.38 -10.24 2.94
N LEU A 39 2.66 -8.92 2.87
CA LEU A 39 1.64 -7.86 2.91
C LEU A 39 0.59 -7.99 1.79
N TYR A 40 1.01 -8.34 0.56
CA TYR A 40 0.08 -8.48 -0.56
C TYR A 40 -0.94 -9.62 -0.32
N HIS A 41 -0.47 -10.77 0.14
CA HIS A 41 -1.34 -11.90 0.45
C HIS A 41 -2.23 -11.63 1.66
N GLU A 42 -1.71 -11.00 2.71
CA GLU A 42 -2.50 -10.60 3.88
C GLU A 42 -3.61 -9.59 3.52
N MET A 43 -3.36 -8.66 2.59
CA MET A 43 -4.40 -7.75 2.07
C MET A 43 -5.51 -8.48 1.30
N ILE A 44 -5.18 -9.58 0.63
CA ILE A 44 -6.16 -10.40 -0.08
C ILE A 44 -6.99 -11.21 0.93
N GLU A 45 -6.35 -11.85 1.90
CA GLU A 45 -7.00 -12.66 2.92
C GLU A 45 -7.91 -11.81 3.83
N SER A 46 -7.50 -10.60 4.18
CA SER A 46 -8.29 -9.64 4.97
C SER A 46 -9.44 -8.99 4.18
N GLY A 47 -9.47 -9.17 2.86
CA GLY A 47 -10.49 -8.61 1.97
C GLY A 47 -10.34 -7.13 1.68
N VAL A 48 -9.22 -6.50 2.07
CA VAL A 48 -8.88 -5.11 1.71
C VAL A 48 -8.67 -5.00 0.19
N ASN A 49 -7.96 -5.97 -0.40
CA ASN A 49 -7.75 -6.05 -1.84
C ASN A 49 -8.30 -7.35 -2.43
N LYS A 50 -8.65 -7.31 -3.72
CA LYS A 50 -8.95 -8.50 -4.50
C LYS A 50 -7.68 -9.03 -5.13
N HIS A 51 -7.59 -10.36 -5.30
CA HIS A 51 -6.45 -10.98 -5.96
C HIS A 51 -6.33 -10.47 -7.40
N GLY A 52 -5.16 -9.94 -7.77
CA GLY A 52 -4.95 -9.27 -9.06
C GLY A 52 -5.47 -7.83 -9.14
N GLY A 53 -5.99 -7.30 -8.03
CA GLY A 53 -6.57 -5.95 -7.96
C GLY A 53 -7.97 -5.87 -8.56
N GLY A 54 -8.38 -4.64 -8.91
CA GLY A 54 -9.66 -4.37 -9.59
C GLY A 54 -10.78 -3.92 -8.64
N GLU A 55 -12.00 -3.97 -9.16
CA GLU A 55 -13.19 -3.46 -8.49
C GLU A 55 -13.40 -4.11 -7.11
N GLY A 56 -13.65 -3.27 -6.10
CA GLY A 56 -13.76 -3.71 -4.71
C GLY A 56 -12.43 -3.77 -3.94
N SER A 57 -11.29 -3.48 -4.56
CA SER A 57 -10.03 -3.25 -3.83
C SER A 57 -10.01 -1.85 -3.23
N LYS A 58 -9.42 -1.72 -2.03
CA LYS A 58 -9.39 -0.47 -1.26
C LYS A 58 -8.00 0.09 -1.05
N ALA A 59 -6.95 -0.65 -1.40
CA ALA A 59 -5.57 -0.19 -1.27
C ALA A 59 -4.79 -0.31 -2.59
N ALA A 60 -4.04 0.74 -2.94
CA ALA A 60 -3.03 0.71 -3.98
C ALA A 60 -1.65 0.39 -3.37
N LEU A 61 -0.91 -0.55 -3.97
CA LEU A 61 0.43 -0.95 -3.54
C LEU A 61 1.46 -0.50 -4.56
N VAL A 62 2.41 0.33 -4.13
CA VAL A 62 3.51 0.84 -4.97
C VAL A 62 4.83 0.38 -4.36
N TYR A 63 5.58 -0.45 -5.07
CA TYR A 63 6.78 -1.10 -4.54
C TYR A 63 8.04 -0.72 -5.30
N GLY A 64 9.08 -0.35 -4.55
CA GLY A 64 10.44 -0.16 -5.04
C GLY A 64 11.40 -0.80 -4.05
N GLN A 65 11.51 -2.12 -4.14
CA GLN A 65 12.14 -2.99 -3.15
C GLN A 65 13.67 -2.81 -3.08
N MET A 66 14.33 -3.36 -2.05
CA MET A 66 15.79 -3.25 -1.86
C MET A 66 16.63 -3.72 -3.06
N ASN A 67 16.11 -4.66 -3.86
CA ASN A 67 16.81 -5.18 -5.05
C ASN A 67 16.75 -4.24 -6.26
N GLU A 68 15.95 -3.17 -6.20
CA GLU A 68 15.86 -2.17 -7.28
C GLU A 68 17.03 -1.18 -7.26
N PRO A 69 17.44 -0.63 -8.42
CA PRO A 69 18.50 0.36 -8.49
C PRO A 69 18.15 1.60 -7.65
N PRO A 70 19.15 2.30 -7.10
CA PRO A 70 18.92 3.43 -6.19
C PRO A 70 18.06 4.54 -6.82
N GLY A 71 18.13 4.74 -8.14
CA GLY A 71 17.28 5.69 -8.85
C GLY A 71 15.79 5.36 -8.77
N ALA A 72 15.42 4.07 -8.88
CA ALA A 72 14.04 3.63 -8.75
C ALA A 72 13.55 3.82 -7.30
N ARG A 73 14.36 3.44 -6.31
CA ARG A 73 14.03 3.62 -4.89
C ARG A 73 13.87 5.09 -4.49
N ALA A 74 14.67 5.99 -5.07
CA ALA A 74 14.58 7.42 -4.80
C ALA A 74 13.34 8.11 -5.42
N ARG A 75 12.56 7.39 -6.25
CA ARG A 75 11.40 7.94 -6.96
C ARG A 75 10.10 7.24 -6.65
N VAL A 76 10.14 5.99 -6.17
CA VAL A 76 8.93 5.21 -5.91
C VAL A 76 7.98 5.84 -4.89
N ALA A 77 8.51 6.62 -3.93
CA ALA A 77 7.69 7.40 -3.01
C ALA A 77 6.83 8.46 -3.74
N LEU A 78 7.39 9.10 -4.78
CA LEU A 78 6.67 10.09 -5.58
C LEU A 78 5.57 9.42 -6.40
N THR A 79 5.81 8.22 -6.92
CA THR A 79 4.77 7.42 -7.58
C THR A 79 3.60 7.14 -6.62
N GLY A 80 3.90 6.74 -5.38
CA GLY A 80 2.87 6.55 -4.35
C GLY A 80 2.12 7.85 -4.05
N LEU A 81 2.83 8.97 -3.91
CA LEU A 81 2.22 10.28 -3.71
C LEU A 81 1.30 10.65 -4.87
N THR A 82 1.73 10.49 -6.12
CA THR A 82 0.91 10.79 -7.30
C THR A 82 -0.40 10.00 -7.32
N VAL A 83 -0.38 8.73 -6.91
CA VAL A 83 -1.60 7.92 -6.78
C VAL A 83 -2.51 8.47 -5.68
N ALA A 84 -1.96 8.86 -4.53
CA ALA A 84 -2.74 9.46 -3.46
C ALA A 84 -3.34 10.82 -3.88
N GLU A 85 -2.55 11.67 -4.52
CA GLU A 85 -3.01 12.96 -5.03
C GLU A 85 -4.16 12.80 -6.03
N HIS A 86 -4.12 11.78 -6.88
CA HIS A 86 -5.23 11.49 -7.79
C HIS A 86 -6.55 11.24 -7.04
N PHE A 87 -6.54 10.45 -5.96
CA PHE A 87 -7.73 10.20 -5.15
C PHE A 87 -8.18 11.46 -4.38
N ARG A 88 -7.23 12.22 -3.82
CA ARG A 88 -7.50 13.51 -3.18
C ARG A 88 -8.19 14.48 -4.13
N ASP A 89 -7.68 14.59 -5.37
CA ASP A 89 -8.21 15.52 -6.37
C ASP A 89 -9.59 15.08 -6.88
N GLN A 90 -9.95 13.81 -6.72
CA GLN A 90 -11.31 13.27 -6.91
C GLN A 90 -12.22 13.49 -5.68
N GLY A 91 -11.74 14.16 -4.64
CA GLY A 91 -12.48 14.41 -3.40
C GLY A 91 -12.63 13.17 -2.51
N GLN A 92 -11.76 12.16 -2.69
CA GLN A 92 -11.72 10.99 -1.81
C GLN A 92 -10.74 11.24 -0.66
N ASP A 93 -11.07 10.70 0.52
CA ASP A 93 -10.13 10.65 1.64
C ASP A 93 -9.08 9.56 1.39
N VAL A 94 -7.80 9.90 1.57
CA VAL A 94 -6.63 9.07 1.29
C VAL A 94 -5.47 9.33 2.25
#